data_AF-W2M282-F1
#
_entry.id   AF-W2M282-F1
#
_cell.length_a   1.000
_cell.length_b   1.000
_cell.length_c   1.000
_cell.angle_alpha   90.00
_cell.angle_beta   90.00
_cell.angle_gamma   90.00
#
_symmetry.space_group_name_H-M   'P 1'
#
loop_
_entity.id
_entity.type
_entity.pdbx_description
1 polymer ?
#
loop_
_entity_poly.entity_id
_entity_poly.type
_entity_poly.pdbx_seq_one_letter_code
_entity_poly.pdbx_strand_id
1 'polypeptide(L)'
;MNTNFLGLRLYLVDSSYRFKSVLLGTQHFAPQYGERDGGIRGPFYRWIGDVLEDFRLNRHDLFGSTSDDGPDVKWMMRSGLKLCWEWCVPHFTHAATKTAFGIVAESGSSKNPAMTDMLRRIVKTVYQTYHVVVMGTLFSELCSVMTDEDVNARQLLNFKIHLFLGLARVFRRILLLCPLAAWYEERTAKARRENMAPSLWLERRWN
;
A
#
# COMPACT_ATOMS: atom_id res chain seq x y z
N MET A 1 13.33 -8.07 -4.41
CA MET A 1 13.72 -6.65 -4.34
C MET A 1 12.45 -5.81 -4.42
N ASN A 2 12.29 -4.81 -3.56
CA ASN A 2 11.12 -3.93 -3.59
C ASN A 2 11.33 -2.89 -4.70
N THR A 3 10.64 -3.05 -5.82
CA THR A 3 10.78 -2.18 -6.98
C THR A 3 9.85 -0.99 -6.81
N ASN A 4 10.42 0.20 -6.64
CA ASN A 4 9.65 1.44 -6.62
C ASN A 4 9.45 1.93 -8.06
N PHE A 5 8.27 2.46 -8.33
CA PHE A 5 7.94 3.07 -9.62
C PHE A 5 7.63 4.53 -9.41
N LEU A 6 8.09 5.36 -10.33
CA LEU A 6 7.67 6.76 -10.42
C LEU A 6 6.90 6.96 -11.71
N GLY A 7 5.79 7.69 -11.62
CA GLY A 7 4.98 8.08 -12.76
C GLY A 7 4.78 9.58 -12.75
N LEU A 8 4.94 10.21 -13.92
CA LEU A 8 4.70 11.63 -14.12
C LEU A 8 3.56 11.82 -15.13
N ARG A 9 2.53 12.56 -14.73
CA ARG A 9 1.35 12.85 -15.55
C ARG A 9 1.09 14.35 -15.53
N LEU A 10 0.95 14.92 -16.72
CA LEU A 10 0.61 16.33 -16.92
C LEU A 10 -0.90 16.48 -17.04
N TYR A 11 -1.44 17.49 -16.37
CA TYR A 11 -2.81 17.93 -16.52
C TYR A 11 -2.80 19.37 -17.01
N LEU A 12 -3.57 19.66 -18.06
CA LEU A 12 -3.67 21.00 -18.61
C LEU A 12 -5.05 21.23 -19.23
N VAL A 13 -5.36 22.49 -19.50
CA VAL A 13 -6.51 22.89 -20.31
C VAL A 13 -5.95 23.45 -21.62
N ASP A 14 -6.40 22.90 -22.76
CA ASP A 14 -5.95 23.36 -24.07
C ASP A 14 -6.64 24.67 -24.50
N SER A 15 -6.24 25.21 -25.65
CA SER A 15 -6.82 26.44 -26.23
C SER A 15 -8.30 26.32 -26.58
N SER A 16 -8.85 25.10 -26.62
CA SER A 16 -10.27 24.83 -26.83
C SER A 16 -11.03 24.61 -25.52
N TYR A 17 -10.44 25.01 -24.38
CA TYR A 17 -10.99 24.81 -23.04
C TYR A 17 -11.24 23.35 -22.67
N ARG A 18 -10.49 22.42 -23.27
CA ARG A 18 -10.63 21.00 -22.96
C ARG A 18 -9.56 20.57 -21.98
N PHE A 19 -10.00 19.92 -20.91
CA PHE A 19 -9.09 19.23 -20.01
C PHE A 19 -8.37 18.09 -20.72
N LYS A 20 -7.05 18.02 -20.54
CA LYS A 20 -6.18 16.96 -21.03
C LYS A 20 -5.43 16.34 -19.87
N SER A 21 -5.23 15.03 -19.97
CA SER A 21 -4.37 14.28 -19.08
C SER A 21 -3.41 13.44 -19.91
N VAL A 22 -2.12 13.72 -19.79
CA VAL A 22 -1.06 13.07 -20.57
C VAL A 22 -0.11 12.38 -19.61
N LEU A 23 0.04 11.06 -19.73
CA LEU A 23 1.07 10.32 -19.00
C LEU A 23 2.40 10.51 -19.72
N LEU A 24 3.35 11.21 -19.10
CA LEU A 24 4.66 11.48 -19.68
C LEU A 24 5.59 10.27 -19.52
N GLY A 25 5.50 9.59 -18.38
CA GLY A 25 6.30 8.39 -18.15
C GLY A 25 5.88 7.61 -16.92
N THR A 26 6.21 6.32 -16.91
CA THR A 26 6.19 5.47 -15.72
C THR A 26 7.38 4.54 -15.79
N GLN A 27 8.31 4.68 -14.86
CA GLN A 27 9.58 3.97 -14.91
C GLN A 27 9.98 3.44 -13.54
N HIS A 28 10.85 2.43 -13.55
CA HIS A 28 11.48 1.92 -12.34
C HIS A 28 12.37 3.02 -11.74
N PHE A 29 12.17 3.32 -10.47
CA PHE A 29 13.05 4.21 -9.73
C PHE A 29 13.97 3.38 -8.84
N ALA A 30 15.16 3.11 -9.37
CA ALA A 30 16.19 2.31 -8.73
C ALA A 30 17.54 3.05 -8.77
N PRO A 31 17.70 4.16 -8.03
CA PRO A 31 18.98 4.86 -7.96
C PRO A 31 20.08 3.92 -7.47
N GLN A 32 21.31 4.08 -7.97
CA GLN A 32 22.43 3.22 -7.58
C GLN A 32 22.79 3.43 -6.11
N TYR A 33 23.53 2.48 -5.51
CA TYR A 33 23.90 2.55 -4.08
C TYR A 33 24.57 3.90 -3.73
N GLY A 34 25.62 4.29 -4.47
CA GLY A 34 26.33 5.56 -4.22
C GLY A 34 25.49 6.82 -4.45
N GLU A 35 24.43 6.75 -5.25
CA GLU A 35 23.50 7.87 -5.45
C GLU A 35 22.54 8.07 -4.27
N ARG A 36 22.43 7.07 -3.38
CA ARG A 36 21.56 7.11 -2.20
C ARG A 36 22.25 7.64 -0.95
N ASP A 37 23.59 7.76 -0.94
CA ASP A 37 24.35 8.19 0.23
C ASP A 37 23.92 9.60 0.72
N GLY A 38 23.51 10.47 -0.20
CA GLY A 38 22.94 11.80 0.10
C GLY A 38 21.41 11.85 0.24
N GLY A 39 20.75 10.69 0.26
CA GLY A 39 19.29 10.55 0.16
C GLY A 39 18.76 10.52 -1.27
N ILE A 40 17.46 10.27 -1.43
CA ILE A 40 16.84 10.00 -2.74
C ILE A 40 16.46 11.25 -3.55
N ARG A 41 16.58 12.44 -2.96
CA ARG A 41 16.09 13.69 -3.57
C ARG A 41 16.88 14.08 -4.82
N GLY A 42 18.20 13.95 -4.80
CA GLY A 42 19.05 14.25 -5.96
C GLY A 42 18.69 13.39 -7.18
N PRO A 43 18.69 12.06 -7.04
CA PRO A 43 18.26 11.17 -8.12
C PRO A 43 16.81 11.40 -8.56
N PHE A 44 15.92 11.73 -7.62
CA PHE A 44 14.53 12.02 -7.97
C PHE A 44 14.38 13.31 -8.77
N TYR A 45 15.11 14.38 -8.42
CA TYR A 45 15.12 15.62 -9.19
C TYR A 45 15.58 15.38 -10.63
N ARG A 46 16.68 14.62 -10.80
CA ARG A 46 17.21 14.25 -12.12
C ARG A 46 16.17 13.47 -12.92
N TRP A 47 15.56 12.46 -12.33
CA TRP A 47 14.54 11.65 -12.99
C TRP A 47 13.37 12.49 -13.52
N ILE A 48 12.86 13.46 -12.74
CA ILE A 48 11.80 14.36 -13.22
C ILE A 48 12.31 15.24 -14.36
N GLY A 49 13.53 15.78 -14.22
CA GLY A 49 14.18 16.59 -15.24
C GLY A 49 14.27 15.86 -16.59
N ASP A 50 14.81 14.64 -16.57
CA ASP A 50 15.00 13.80 -17.77
C ASP A 50 13.65 13.54 -18.46
N VAL A 51 12.61 13.17 -17.68
CA VAL A 51 11.26 12.93 -18.24
C VAL A 51 10.64 14.20 -18.80
N LEU A 52 10.88 15.38 -18.22
CA LEU A 52 10.37 16.63 -18.77
C LEU A 52 11.12 17.03 -20.05
N GLU A 53 12.44 16.86 -20.06
CA GLU A 53 13.33 17.19 -21.17
C GLU A 53 12.99 16.39 -22.44
N ASP A 54 12.64 15.11 -22.30
CA ASP A 54 12.15 14.26 -23.40
C ASP A 54 10.95 14.88 -24.15
N PHE A 55 10.13 15.68 -23.45
CA PHE A 55 8.97 16.37 -23.99
C PHE A 55 9.22 17.87 -24.23
N ARG A 56 10.48 18.31 -24.12
CA ARG A 56 10.91 19.72 -24.22
C ARG A 56 10.20 20.63 -23.22
N LEU A 57 9.86 20.09 -22.07
CA LEU A 57 9.28 20.82 -20.95
C LEU A 57 10.37 21.13 -19.93
N ASN A 58 10.16 22.21 -19.19
CA ASN A 58 10.99 22.60 -18.08
C ASN A 58 10.12 22.93 -16.86
N ARG A 59 10.74 23.06 -15.69
CA ARG A 59 10.01 23.31 -14.43
C ARG A 59 9.19 24.60 -14.41
N HIS A 60 9.52 25.59 -15.23
CA HIS A 60 8.79 26.85 -15.35
C HIS A 60 7.51 26.73 -16.18
N ASP A 61 7.36 25.67 -16.96
CA ASP A 61 6.14 25.38 -17.70
C ASP A 61 5.05 24.77 -16.80
N LEU A 62 5.42 24.42 -15.56
CA LEU A 62 4.55 23.79 -14.57
C LEU A 62 4.14 24.82 -13.52
N PHE A 63 2.83 24.89 -13.24
CA PHE A 63 2.29 25.77 -12.19
C PHE A 63 2.20 25.05 -10.83
N GLY A 64 1.63 23.85 -10.83
CA GLY A 64 1.31 23.11 -9.63
C GLY A 64 1.63 21.63 -9.74
N SER A 65 1.52 20.94 -8.62
CA SER A 65 1.75 19.50 -8.55
C SER A 65 0.85 18.87 -7.50
N THR A 66 0.55 17.58 -7.69
CA THR A 66 -0.27 16.81 -6.76
C THR A 66 0.43 15.48 -6.49
N SER A 67 0.70 15.18 -5.23
CA SER A 67 1.29 13.89 -4.81
C SER A 67 0.72 13.45 -3.46
N ASP A 68 1.11 12.26 -3.00
CA ASP A 68 0.88 11.87 -1.60
C ASP A 68 1.74 12.70 -0.63
N ASP A 69 1.59 12.42 0.67
CA ASP A 69 2.33 13.12 1.74
C ASP A 69 3.72 12.50 2.01
N GLY A 70 4.27 11.76 1.05
CA GLY A 70 5.62 11.22 1.13
C GLY A 70 6.63 12.36 1.36
N PRO A 71 7.44 12.34 2.44
CA PRO A 71 8.28 13.48 2.82
C PRO A 71 9.20 13.97 1.72
N ASP A 72 9.87 13.05 1.01
CA ASP A 72 10.77 13.40 -0.08
C ASP A 72 10.03 13.87 -1.33
N VAL A 73 8.84 13.31 -1.61
CA VAL A 73 8.04 13.70 -2.78
C VAL A 73 7.44 15.08 -2.57
N LYS A 74 6.84 15.31 -1.41
CA LYS A 74 6.32 16.63 -1.02
C LYS A 74 7.41 17.69 -1.02
N TRP A 75 8.60 17.39 -0.47
CA TRP A 75 9.72 18.30 -0.51
C TRP A 75 10.18 18.58 -1.95
N MET A 76 10.26 17.55 -2.79
CA MET A 76 10.64 17.69 -4.20
C MET A 76 9.69 18.64 -4.93
N MET A 77 8.39 18.45 -4.75
CA MET A 77 7.37 19.30 -5.37
C MET A 77 7.44 20.75 -4.87
N ARG A 78 7.49 20.95 -3.54
CA ARG A 78 7.39 22.30 -2.92
C ARG A 78 8.69 23.10 -2.93
N SER A 79 9.80 22.44 -2.67
CA SER A 79 11.10 23.10 -2.42
C SER A 79 12.08 22.83 -3.54
N GLY A 80 12.11 21.60 -4.08
CA GLY A 80 12.97 21.25 -5.20
C GLY A 80 12.56 21.95 -6.49
N LEU A 81 11.34 21.68 -6.96
CA LEU A 81 10.77 22.25 -8.19
C LEU A 81 10.05 23.59 -7.98
N LYS A 82 9.78 23.95 -6.71
CA LYS A 82 9.08 25.20 -6.31
C LYS A 82 7.68 25.33 -6.92
N LEU A 83 6.94 24.23 -6.98
CA LEU A 83 5.58 24.18 -7.48
C LEU A 83 4.56 24.42 -6.36
N CYS A 84 3.38 24.92 -6.72
CA CYS A 84 2.22 24.90 -5.83
C CYS A 84 1.78 23.45 -5.61
N TRP A 85 2.14 22.88 -4.46
CA TRP A 85 1.81 21.49 -4.12
C TRP A 85 0.46 21.39 -3.45
N GLU A 86 -0.35 20.47 -3.95
CA GLU A 86 -1.59 20.05 -3.35
C GLU A 86 -1.52 18.57 -2.93
N TRP A 87 -2.17 18.26 -1.82
CA TRP A 87 -2.24 16.89 -1.35
C TRP A 87 -3.21 16.09 -2.21
N CYS A 88 -2.77 14.94 -2.74
CA CYS A 88 -3.63 14.09 -3.54
C CYS A 88 -4.89 13.67 -2.76
N VAL A 89 -6.05 13.92 -3.37
CA VAL A 89 -7.36 13.67 -2.76
C VAL A 89 -7.51 12.24 -2.25
N PRO A 90 -7.09 11.17 -2.97
CA PRO A 90 -7.21 9.80 -2.45
C PRO A 90 -6.41 9.57 -1.15
N HIS A 91 -5.18 10.08 -1.06
CA HIS A 91 -4.38 9.94 0.17
C HIS A 91 -4.90 10.84 1.29
N PHE A 92 -5.30 12.07 0.96
CA PHE A 92 -5.88 13.01 1.92
C PHE A 92 -7.16 12.44 2.55
N THR A 93 -8.11 12.00 1.73
CA THR A 93 -9.37 11.40 2.20
C THR A 93 -9.12 10.14 3.01
N HIS A 94 -8.17 9.31 2.60
CA HIS A 94 -7.75 8.15 3.37
C HIS A 94 -7.17 8.52 4.75
N ALA A 95 -6.27 9.50 4.80
CA ALA A 95 -5.69 9.99 6.05
C ALA A 95 -6.75 10.63 6.97
N ALA A 96 -7.63 11.47 6.40
CA ALA A 96 -8.75 12.08 7.11
C ALA A 96 -9.69 11.02 7.69
N THR A 97 -9.99 9.98 6.92
CA THR A 97 -10.82 8.84 7.36
C THR A 97 -10.17 8.13 8.55
N LYS A 98 -8.88 7.77 8.46
CA LYS A 98 -8.16 7.14 9.58
C LYS A 98 -8.20 7.99 10.84
N THR A 99 -7.97 9.30 10.70
CA THR A 99 -8.04 10.25 11.81
C THR A 99 -9.44 10.33 12.41
N ALA A 100 -10.48 10.41 11.58
CA ALA A 100 -11.88 10.47 12.01
C ALA A 100 -12.29 9.21 12.81
N PHE A 101 -11.81 8.04 12.39
CA PHE A 101 -12.05 6.79 13.11
C PHE A 101 -11.09 6.55 14.28
N GLY A 102 -10.16 7.47 14.58
CA GLY A 102 -9.22 7.33 15.69
C GLY A 102 -8.16 6.24 15.48
N ILE A 103 -7.91 5.86 14.22
CA ILE A 103 -7.02 4.76 13.85
C ILE A 103 -5.62 5.31 13.58
N VAL A 104 -4.66 4.82 14.35
CA VAL A 104 -3.24 5.20 14.25
C VAL A 104 -2.38 3.94 14.24
N ALA A 105 -1.12 4.06 13.83
CA ALA A 105 -0.21 2.91 13.80
C ALA A 105 0.12 2.42 15.22
N GLU A 106 0.25 3.34 16.16
CA GLU A 106 0.59 3.08 17.56
C GLU A 106 -0.67 2.88 18.40
N SER A 107 -0.86 1.69 18.97
CA SER A 107 -2.10 1.42 19.73
C SER A 107 -2.28 2.29 20.96
N GLY A 108 -1.20 2.73 21.61
CA GLY A 108 -1.26 3.54 22.83
C GLY A 108 -1.86 4.93 22.59
N SER A 109 -1.79 5.44 21.37
CA SER A 109 -2.33 6.76 20.99
C SER A 109 -3.64 6.67 20.22
N SER A 110 -4.21 5.46 20.07
CA SER A 110 -5.45 5.26 19.34
C SER A 110 -6.67 5.67 20.14
N LYS A 111 -7.52 6.50 19.51
CA LYS A 111 -8.86 6.84 20.03
C LYS A 111 -9.90 5.75 19.71
N ASN A 112 -9.51 4.71 18.98
CA ASN A 112 -10.31 3.52 18.72
C ASN A 112 -9.42 2.25 18.81
N PRO A 113 -9.08 1.82 20.04
CA PRO A 113 -8.17 0.70 20.26
C PRO A 113 -8.69 -0.62 19.68
N ALA A 114 -10.01 -0.85 19.73
CA ALA A 114 -10.63 -2.06 19.21
C ALA A 114 -10.43 -2.21 17.70
N MET A 115 -10.76 -1.18 16.91
CA MET A 115 -10.57 -1.19 15.46
C MET A 115 -9.09 -1.22 15.08
N THR A 116 -8.23 -0.51 15.82
CA THR A 116 -6.79 -0.51 15.58
C THR A 116 -6.16 -1.89 15.81
N ASP A 117 -6.54 -2.58 16.88
CA ASP A 117 -6.06 -3.93 17.18
C ASP A 117 -6.53 -4.94 16.13
N MET A 118 -7.82 -4.90 15.79
CA MET A 118 -8.43 -5.69 14.71
C MET A 118 -7.69 -5.50 13.38
N LEU A 119 -7.41 -4.26 12.98
CA LEU A 119 -6.62 -3.96 11.79
C LEU A 119 -5.20 -4.54 11.85
N ARG A 120 -4.53 -4.45 13.00
CA ARG A 120 -3.20 -5.03 13.19
C ARG A 120 -3.24 -6.55 13.03
N ARG A 121 -4.26 -7.21 13.59
CA ARG A 121 -4.44 -8.68 13.45
C ARG A 121 -4.66 -9.08 12.00
N ILE A 122 -5.43 -8.31 11.25
CA ILE A 122 -5.65 -8.54 9.81
C ILE A 122 -4.35 -8.42 9.03
N VAL A 123 -3.58 -7.35 9.25
CA VAL A 123 -2.28 -7.16 8.58
C VAL A 123 -1.34 -8.30 8.92
N LYS A 124 -1.29 -8.70 10.19
CA LYS A 124 -0.49 -9.85 10.64
C LYS A 124 -0.94 -11.14 9.94
N THR A 125 -2.25 -11.36 9.80
CA THR A 125 -2.82 -12.52 9.12
C THR A 125 -2.45 -12.55 7.66
N VAL A 126 -2.63 -11.44 6.95
CA VAL A 126 -2.22 -11.31 5.55
C VAL A 126 -0.72 -11.51 5.40
N TYR A 127 0.10 -10.92 6.27
CA TYR A 127 1.55 -11.10 6.23
C TYR A 127 1.96 -12.56 6.49
N GLN A 128 1.37 -13.22 7.49
CA GLN A 128 1.66 -14.61 7.83
C GLN A 128 1.25 -15.57 6.72
N THR A 129 0.14 -15.32 6.04
CA THR A 129 -0.31 -16.17 4.93
C THR A 129 0.50 -15.94 3.66
N TYR A 130 0.90 -14.70 3.36
CA TYR A 130 1.70 -14.37 2.17
C TYR A 130 3.20 -14.68 2.30
N HIS A 131 3.79 -14.48 3.47
CA HIS A 131 5.26 -14.49 3.62
C HIS A 131 5.82 -15.65 4.45
N VAL A 132 4.98 -16.51 5.03
CA VAL A 132 5.50 -17.70 5.73
C VAL A 132 5.87 -18.77 4.71
N VAL A 133 7.17 -18.80 4.38
CA VAL A 133 7.80 -19.86 3.57
C VAL A 133 7.56 -21.26 4.16
N VAL A 134 7.41 -21.35 5.49
CA VAL A 134 7.27 -22.59 6.25
C VAL A 134 6.02 -23.43 5.88
N MET A 135 4.97 -22.83 5.33
CA MET A 135 3.74 -23.54 4.93
C MET A 135 3.54 -23.61 3.41
N GLY A 136 4.50 -23.10 2.62
CA GLY A 136 4.51 -23.23 1.15
C GLY A 136 3.18 -22.88 0.48
N THR A 137 2.67 -23.82 -0.32
CA THR A 137 1.43 -23.72 -1.12
C THR A 137 0.16 -24.06 -0.37
N LEU A 138 0.24 -24.46 0.92
CA LEU A 138 -0.90 -25.01 1.68
C LEU A 138 -2.14 -24.11 1.64
N PHE A 139 -1.97 -22.79 1.78
CA PHE A 139 -3.10 -21.87 1.74
C PHE A 139 -3.78 -21.83 0.35
N SER A 140 -2.98 -21.86 -0.72
CA SER A 140 -3.50 -21.90 -2.09
C SER A 140 -4.21 -23.22 -2.39
N GLU A 141 -3.69 -24.33 -1.86
CA GLU A 141 -4.29 -25.66 -2.00
C GLU A 141 -5.61 -25.77 -1.24
N LEU A 142 -5.67 -25.30 0.01
CA LEU A 142 -6.91 -25.23 0.79
C LEU A 142 -7.96 -24.36 0.09
N CYS A 143 -7.56 -23.23 -0.51
CA CYS A 143 -8.48 -22.43 -1.33
C CYS A 143 -9.00 -23.23 -2.52
N SER A 144 -8.15 -23.98 -3.23
CA SER A 144 -8.58 -24.76 -4.39
C SER A 144 -9.56 -25.89 -4.06
N VAL A 145 -9.47 -26.48 -2.87
CA VAL A 145 -10.32 -27.60 -2.44
C VAL A 145 -11.64 -27.14 -1.82
N MET A 146 -11.66 -25.96 -1.19
CA MET A 146 -12.81 -25.49 -0.41
C MET A 146 -13.60 -24.35 -1.07
N THR A 147 -13.17 -23.85 -2.24
CA THR A 147 -13.91 -22.83 -3.00
C THR A 147 -14.31 -23.37 -4.37
N ASP A 148 -15.53 -23.91 -4.47
CA ASP A 148 -16.06 -24.47 -5.72
C ASP A 148 -16.54 -23.41 -6.73
N GLU A 149 -16.76 -22.15 -6.32
CA GLU A 149 -17.50 -21.20 -7.18
C GLU A 149 -16.86 -19.82 -7.46
N ASP A 150 -15.74 -19.44 -6.81
CA ASP A 150 -15.20 -18.08 -6.99
C ASP A 150 -13.67 -18.09 -7.23
N VAL A 151 -13.29 -18.11 -8.51
CA VAL A 151 -11.90 -18.14 -9.00
C VAL A 151 -11.05 -16.98 -8.42
N ASN A 152 -11.68 -15.90 -7.95
CA ASN A 152 -11.05 -14.72 -7.38
C ASN A 152 -10.73 -14.81 -5.86
N ALA A 153 -11.13 -15.90 -5.18
CA ALA A 153 -10.92 -16.10 -3.74
C ALA A 153 -9.64 -16.88 -3.40
N ARG A 154 -8.83 -17.28 -4.39
CA ARG A 154 -7.65 -18.15 -4.17
C ARG A 154 -6.51 -17.51 -3.37
N GLN A 155 -6.56 -16.19 -3.16
CA GLN A 155 -5.52 -15.44 -2.47
C GLN A 155 -6.15 -14.32 -1.62
N LEU A 156 -5.64 -14.15 -0.41
CA LEU A 156 -5.89 -12.95 0.39
C LEU A 156 -5.43 -11.72 -0.40
N LEU A 157 -5.99 -10.54 -0.16
CA LEU A 157 -5.44 -9.32 -0.77
C LEU A 157 -4.28 -8.86 0.09
N ASN A 158 -3.18 -8.44 -0.55
CA ASN A 158 -2.14 -7.71 0.17
C ASN A 158 -2.78 -6.43 0.75
N PHE A 159 -2.72 -6.29 2.07
CA PHE A 159 -3.33 -5.18 2.79
C PHE A 159 -2.25 -4.42 3.54
N LYS A 160 -2.19 -3.11 3.31
CA LYS A 160 -1.36 -2.20 4.07
C LYS A 160 -2.29 -1.22 4.81
N ILE A 161 -1.96 -0.87 6.05
CA ILE A 161 -2.77 0.02 6.90
C ILE A 161 -2.97 1.41 6.25
N HIS A 162 -2.10 1.81 5.32
CA HIS A 162 -2.27 3.01 4.50
C HIS A 162 -3.26 2.88 3.33
N LEU A 163 -4.02 1.77 3.24
CA LEU A 163 -5.07 1.52 2.24
C LEU A 163 -6.40 1.17 2.91
N PHE A 164 -6.75 1.85 4.01
CA PHE A 164 -8.00 1.68 4.77
C PHE A 164 -9.26 1.73 3.90
N LEU A 165 -9.29 2.49 2.81
CA LEU A 165 -10.45 2.49 1.90
C LEU A 165 -10.58 1.17 1.09
N GLY A 166 -9.50 0.39 0.98
CA GLY A 166 -9.51 -0.98 0.44
C GLY A 166 -9.93 -2.05 1.46
N LEU A 167 -10.13 -1.67 2.73
CA LEU A 167 -10.37 -2.58 3.85
C LEU A 167 -11.67 -3.38 3.70
N ALA A 168 -12.73 -2.79 3.15
CA ALA A 168 -14.00 -3.49 2.95
C ALA A 168 -13.84 -4.73 2.06
N ARG A 169 -13.01 -4.64 1.01
CA ARG A 169 -12.70 -5.79 0.13
C ARG A 169 -11.86 -6.84 0.85
N VAL A 170 -10.94 -6.40 1.72
CA VAL A 170 -10.12 -7.29 2.54
C VAL A 170 -10.97 -8.03 3.57
N PHE A 171 -11.88 -7.33 4.26
CA PHE A 171 -12.83 -7.95 5.18
C PHE A 171 -13.73 -8.95 4.50
N ARG A 172 -14.34 -8.55 3.38
CA ARG A 172 -15.20 -9.45 2.62
C ARG A 172 -14.45 -10.72 2.24
N ARG A 173 -13.18 -10.61 1.81
CA ARG A 173 -12.37 -11.80 1.51
C ARG A 173 -12.04 -12.62 2.76
N ILE A 174 -11.61 -12.01 3.86
CA ILE A 174 -11.31 -12.75 5.09
C ILE A 174 -12.54 -13.49 5.63
N LEU A 175 -13.70 -12.84 5.64
CA LEU A 175 -14.94 -13.42 6.13
C LEU A 175 -15.46 -14.58 5.26
N LEU A 176 -15.15 -14.56 3.96
CA LEU A 176 -15.59 -15.60 3.02
C LEU A 176 -14.60 -16.78 2.91
N LEU A 177 -13.44 -16.73 3.56
CA LEU A 177 -12.40 -17.76 3.43
C LEU A 177 -12.42 -18.76 4.58
N CYS A 178 -13.28 -19.77 4.49
CA CYS A 178 -13.19 -21.01 5.30
C CYS A 178 -11.77 -21.63 5.30
N PRO A 179 -10.99 -21.64 4.19
CA PRO A 179 -9.59 -22.06 4.17
C PRO A 179 -8.69 -21.40 5.21
N LEU A 180 -8.98 -20.16 5.60
CA LEU A 180 -8.15 -19.43 6.56
C LEU A 180 -8.26 -20.02 7.96
N ALA A 181 -9.44 -20.50 8.36
CA ALA A 181 -9.62 -21.22 9.62
C ALA A 181 -8.81 -22.52 9.62
N ALA A 182 -9.00 -23.36 8.60
CA ALA A 182 -8.28 -24.62 8.43
C ALA A 182 -6.75 -24.44 8.39
N TRP A 183 -6.25 -23.40 7.73
CA TRP A 183 -4.82 -23.10 7.66
C TRP A 183 -4.21 -22.79 9.04
N TYR A 184 -4.94 -22.05 9.88
CA TYR A 184 -4.48 -21.73 11.23
C TYR A 184 -4.62 -22.88 12.21
N GLU A 185 -5.63 -23.75 12.05
CA GLU A 185 -5.73 -25.01 12.78
C GLU A 185 -4.51 -25.89 12.52
N GLU A 186 -4.13 -26.09 11.26
CA GLU A 186 -2.96 -26.89 10.90
C GLU A 186 -1.66 -26.26 11.43
N ARG A 187 -1.53 -24.93 11.35
CA ARG A 187 -0.38 -24.22 11.92
C ARG A 187 -0.30 -24.40 13.45
N THR A 188 -1.45 -24.40 14.13
CA THR A 188 -1.53 -24.64 15.58
C THR A 188 -1.17 -26.07 15.91
N ALA A 189 -1.64 -27.04 15.12
CA ALA A 189 -1.27 -28.44 15.25
C ALA A 189 0.24 -28.65 15.04
N LYS A 190 0.84 -28.04 14.02
CA LYS A 190 2.28 -28.06 13.78
C LYS A 190 3.07 -27.47 14.95
N ALA A 191 2.68 -26.29 15.45
CA ALA A 191 3.33 -25.68 16.61
C ALA A 191 3.29 -26.59 17.85
N ARG A 192 2.16 -27.28 18.09
CA ARG A 192 2.06 -28.29 19.16
C ARG A 192 3.01 -29.46 18.95
N ARG A 193 3.13 -29.98 17.71
CA ARG A 193 4.09 -31.05 17.38
C ARG A 193 5.56 -30.63 17.60
N GLU A 194 5.85 -29.35 17.42
CA GLU A 194 7.19 -28.76 17.54
C GLU A 194 7.48 -28.15 18.93
N ASN A 195 6.58 -28.32 19.92
CA ASN A 195 6.66 -27.68 21.25
C ASN A 195 6.84 -26.15 21.21
N MET A 196 6.28 -25.50 20.19
CA MET A 196 6.27 -24.05 20.03
C MET A 196 4.93 -23.44 20.45
N ALA A 197 4.95 -22.17 20.85
CA ALA A 197 3.72 -21.43 21.15
C ALA A 197 2.83 -21.29 19.89
N PRO A 198 1.52 -21.59 19.96
CA PRO A 198 0.61 -21.42 18.84
C PRO A 198 0.54 -19.97 18.35
N SER A 199 0.34 -19.79 17.04
CA SER A 199 0.04 -18.45 16.53
C SER A 199 -1.37 -18.05 16.97
N LEU A 200 -1.48 -16.92 17.70
CA LEU A 200 -2.76 -16.35 18.09
C LEU A 200 -3.65 -16.13 16.86
N TRP A 201 -4.70 -16.95 16.75
CA TRP A 201 -5.79 -16.76 15.80
C TRP A 201 -6.65 -15.56 16.18
N LEU A 202 -7.58 -15.16 15.31
CA LEU A 202 -8.62 -14.16 15.57
C LEU A 202 -9.66 -14.65 16.62
N GLU A 203 -9.26 -15.49 17.56
CA GLU A 203 -10.06 -16.05 18.65
C GLU A 203 -10.11 -15.07 19.82
N ARG A 204 -10.65 -13.88 19.56
CA ARG A 204 -11.54 -13.25 20.54
C ARG A 204 -12.81 -12.96 19.77
N ARG A 205 -13.81 -13.79 20.03
CA ARG A 205 -15.18 -13.63 19.57
C ARG A 205 -15.53 -12.15 19.58
N TRP A 206 -16.12 -11.71 18.48
CA TRP A 206 -16.86 -10.48 18.35
C TRP A 206 -18.11 -10.53 19.23
N ASN A 207 -17.89 -10.54 20.56
CA ASN A 207 -18.90 -10.29 21.58
C ASN A 207 -18.67 -8.89 22.11
#